data_AF-A0A846ZSR7-F1
#
_entry.id   AF-A0A846ZSR7-F1
#
_cell.length_a   1.000
_cell.length_b   1.000
_cell.length_c   1.000
_cell.angle_alpha   90.00
_cell.angle_beta   90.00
_cell.angle_gamma   90.00
#
_symmetry.space_group_name_H-M   'P 1'
#
loop_
_entity.id
_entity.type
_entity.pdbx_description
1 polymer ?
#
loop_
_entity_poly.entity_id
_entity_poly.type
_entity_poly.pdbx_seq_one_letter_code
_entity_poly.pdbx_strand_id
1 'polypeptide(L)'
;MKIGRLISTVLFVSIISLIIVFRNDLVKLYLDILNVYEKEIKITEKNKYYRNIDFVYVQNTNNFIPENKQDILNIYYTVVNSGLEEFSFYCNDKKYATCLDDVRYIASNQITLSHINNFVHPFNSFSHIETIYDSIGNIKLQIKKNYSNKKITTIENKVQEIMNQLIKDDMNNETKIKIIHDYIINNTRYDNNRSDHNIIKYDSDTAYGPLIEGYGLCGGYSDAMMIFLINFGINNYKIASDNHVWNYIYNNNDWYHLDLTWDDPITTNGTDVLEYNFFLITTLELEEINDAQHVYDKIIYQQ
;
A
#
# COMPACT_ATOMS: atom_id res chain seq x y z
N MET A 1 12.28 62.42 -30.47
CA MET A 1 12.35 60.99 -30.85
C MET A 1 12.97 60.06 -29.79
N LYS A 2 13.83 60.54 -28.86
CA LYS A 2 14.46 59.69 -27.83
C LYS A 2 13.57 59.37 -26.61
N ILE A 3 12.72 60.31 -26.18
CA ILE A 3 11.84 60.13 -25.00
C ILE A 3 10.74 59.09 -25.25
N GLY A 4 10.08 59.12 -26.42
CA GLY A 4 9.03 58.13 -26.76
C GLY A 4 9.57 56.70 -26.85
N ARG A 5 10.82 56.51 -27.31
CA ARG A 5 11.47 55.20 -27.32
C ARG A 5 11.80 54.72 -25.90
N LEU A 6 12.30 55.60 -25.03
CA LEU A 6 12.58 55.26 -23.64
C LEU A 6 11.31 54.85 -22.87
N ILE A 7 10.21 55.61 -23.04
CA ILE A 7 8.91 55.29 -22.43
C ILE A 7 8.43 53.93 -22.94
N SER A 8 8.48 53.68 -24.24
CA SER A 8 8.08 52.40 -24.84
C SER A 8 8.90 51.22 -24.33
N THR A 9 10.22 51.37 -24.16
CA THR A 9 11.08 50.32 -23.59
C THR A 9 10.75 50.05 -22.12
N VAL A 10 10.53 51.09 -21.31
CA VAL A 10 10.15 50.93 -19.89
C VAL A 10 8.78 50.24 -19.78
N LEU A 11 7.83 50.60 -20.64
CA LEU A 11 6.49 49.98 -20.67
C LEU A 11 6.56 48.51 -21.09
N PHE A 12 7.43 48.18 -22.05
CA PHE A 12 7.65 46.80 -22.48
C PHE A 12 8.32 45.96 -21.38
N VAL A 13 9.36 46.49 -20.73
CA VAL A 13 10.04 45.80 -19.63
C VAL A 13 9.12 45.62 -18.42
N SER A 14 8.28 46.61 -18.10
CA SER A 14 7.29 46.48 -17.02
C SER A 14 6.21 45.46 -17.35
N ILE A 15 5.70 45.39 -18.59
CA ILE A 15 4.79 44.33 -19.02
C ILE A 15 5.44 42.96 -18.90
N ILE A 16 6.69 42.79 -19.35
CA ILE A 16 7.43 41.52 -19.20
C ILE A 16 7.60 41.18 -17.72
N SER A 17 7.96 42.14 -16.88
CA SER A 17 8.09 41.93 -15.43
C SER A 17 6.76 41.52 -14.80
N LEU A 18 5.65 42.13 -15.20
CA LEU A 18 4.30 41.74 -14.77
C LEU A 18 3.97 40.32 -15.22
N ILE A 19 4.24 39.95 -16.48
CA ILE A 19 4.01 38.58 -16.98
C ILE A 19 4.85 37.56 -16.20
N ILE A 20 6.09 37.88 -15.85
CA ILE A 20 6.96 37.01 -15.06
C ILE A 20 6.42 36.86 -13.64
N VAL A 21 6.02 37.96 -13.00
CA VAL A 21 5.48 37.98 -11.63
C VAL A 21 4.16 37.19 -11.55
N PHE A 22 3.25 37.41 -12.51
CA PHE A 22 1.94 36.77 -12.56
C PHE A 22 1.92 35.49 -13.40
N ARG A 23 3.08 34.93 -13.74
CA ARG A 23 3.18 33.76 -14.64
C ARG A 23 2.32 32.60 -14.16
N ASN A 24 2.41 32.26 -12.88
CA ASN A 24 1.67 31.13 -12.32
C ASN A 24 0.16 31.39 -12.30
N ASP A 25 -0.26 32.61 -11.96
CA ASP A 25 -1.67 32.99 -11.95
C ASP A 25 -2.26 32.99 -13.36
N LEU A 26 -1.49 33.46 -14.36
CA LEU A 26 -1.88 33.41 -15.77
C LEU A 26 -1.99 31.98 -16.30
N VAL A 27 -1.08 31.09 -15.89
CA VAL A 27 -1.16 29.67 -16.25
C VAL A 27 -2.34 29.00 -15.56
N LYS A 28 -2.60 29.24 -14.27
CA LYS A 28 -3.79 28.74 -13.57
C LYS A 28 -5.08 29.20 -14.24
N LEU A 29 -5.17 30.49 -14.57
CA LEU A 29 -6.31 31.04 -15.31
C LEU A 29 -6.48 30.38 -16.69
N TYR A 30 -5.38 30.14 -17.41
CA TYR A 30 -5.42 29.44 -18.69
C TYR A 30 -5.88 27.98 -18.56
N LEU A 31 -5.41 27.25 -17.55
CA LEU A 31 -5.82 25.87 -17.27
C LEU A 31 -7.29 25.78 -16.83
N ASP A 32 -7.75 26.77 -16.05
CA ASP A 32 -9.18 26.93 -15.71
C ASP A 32 -10.03 27.16 -16.96
N ILE A 33 -9.62 28.05 -17.88
CA ILE A 33 -10.34 28.31 -19.14
C ILE A 33 -10.43 27.05 -20.00
N LEU A 34 -9.40 26.21 -19.97
CA LEU A 34 -9.37 24.94 -20.70
C LEU A 34 -10.07 23.78 -19.96
N ASN A 35 -10.66 24.03 -18.78
CA ASN A 35 -11.27 23.01 -17.92
C ASN A 35 -10.33 21.81 -17.64
N VAL A 36 -9.02 22.03 -17.56
CA VAL A 36 -8.04 20.93 -17.35
C VAL A 36 -8.28 20.26 -16.00
N TYR A 37 -8.57 21.05 -14.96
CA TYR A 37 -8.89 20.56 -13.61
C TYR A 37 -10.24 19.85 -13.51
N GLU A 38 -11.12 20.03 -14.50
CA GLU A 38 -12.44 19.38 -14.57
C GLU A 38 -12.46 18.23 -15.59
N LYS A 39 -11.35 18.03 -16.32
CA LYS A 39 -11.23 16.92 -17.26
C LYS A 39 -11.37 15.63 -16.48
N GLU A 40 -12.26 14.77 -16.94
CA GLU A 40 -12.50 13.48 -16.31
C GLU A 40 -11.22 12.62 -16.35
N ILE A 41 -10.60 12.46 -15.19
CA ILE A 41 -9.47 11.56 -15.00
C ILE A 41 -10.06 10.20 -14.65
N LYS A 42 -9.58 9.15 -15.30
CA LYS A 42 -10.05 7.79 -15.07
C LYS A 42 -8.88 6.84 -15.02
N ILE A 43 -8.98 5.87 -14.13
CA ILE A 43 -8.21 4.63 -14.25
C ILE A 43 -8.96 3.73 -15.23
N THR A 44 -8.42 3.60 -16.44
CA THR A 44 -9.05 2.82 -17.52
C THR A 44 -8.76 1.32 -17.41
N GLU A 45 -7.65 0.95 -16.78
CA GLU A 45 -7.23 -0.43 -16.61
C GLU A 45 -6.84 -0.69 -15.16
N LYS A 46 -7.38 -1.78 -14.61
CA LYS A 46 -7.04 -2.33 -13.30
C LYS A 46 -6.48 -3.72 -13.55
N ASN A 47 -5.36 -4.07 -12.93
CA ASN A 47 -4.77 -5.40 -13.13
C ASN A 47 -5.59 -6.49 -12.41
N LYS A 48 -5.23 -7.76 -12.65
CA LYS A 48 -5.95 -8.92 -12.07
C LYS A 48 -5.86 -9.03 -10.53
N TYR A 49 -5.00 -8.25 -9.88
CA TYR A 49 -4.82 -8.22 -8.42
C TYR A 49 -5.59 -7.09 -7.75
N TYR A 50 -6.33 -6.30 -8.52
CA TYR A 50 -7.18 -5.24 -7.99
C TYR A 50 -8.20 -5.82 -7.02
N ARG A 51 -8.28 -5.23 -5.82
CA ARG A 51 -9.21 -5.64 -4.78
C ARG A 51 -10.43 -4.73 -4.79
N ASN A 52 -11.60 -5.27 -5.14
CA ASN A 52 -12.86 -4.54 -5.08
C ASN A 52 -13.48 -4.58 -3.68
N ILE A 53 -12.75 -4.03 -2.71
CA ILE A 53 -13.13 -3.95 -1.29
C ILE A 53 -12.75 -2.56 -0.77
N ASP A 54 -13.63 -1.98 0.02
CA ASP A 54 -13.42 -0.68 0.66
C ASP A 54 -13.17 -0.91 2.15
N PHE A 55 -12.24 -0.13 2.70
CA PHE A 55 -11.92 -0.13 4.13
C PHE A 55 -12.29 1.22 4.72
N VAL A 56 -12.55 1.28 6.02
CA VAL A 56 -12.91 2.54 6.70
C VAL A 56 -11.83 3.61 6.48
N TYR A 57 -10.56 3.22 6.58
CA TYR A 57 -9.42 4.12 6.40
C TYR A 57 -9.15 4.53 4.95
N VAL A 58 -9.42 3.65 3.98
CA VAL A 58 -9.18 3.90 2.54
C VAL A 58 -10.20 3.17 1.66
N GLN A 59 -10.71 3.88 0.66
CA GLN A 59 -11.77 3.38 -0.23
C GLN A 59 -11.37 3.52 -1.69
N ASN A 60 -11.87 2.63 -2.54
CA ASN A 60 -11.75 2.77 -3.98
C ASN A 60 -12.55 3.98 -4.46
N THR A 61 -11.95 4.80 -5.31
CA THR A 61 -12.61 5.98 -5.88
C THR A 61 -12.51 5.99 -7.40
N ASN A 62 -13.56 6.53 -8.04
CA ASN A 62 -13.53 6.93 -9.45
C ASN A 62 -13.49 8.46 -9.60
N ASN A 63 -13.48 9.20 -8.48
CA ASN A 63 -13.30 10.64 -8.44
C ASN A 63 -11.86 10.96 -8.04
N PHE A 64 -11.10 11.54 -8.99
CA PHE A 64 -9.70 11.93 -8.79
C PHE A 64 -9.53 13.45 -8.67
N ILE A 65 -10.62 14.16 -8.32
CA ILE A 65 -10.62 15.58 -7.95
C ILE A 65 -10.86 15.63 -6.44
N PRO A 66 -9.80 15.72 -5.61
CA PRO A 66 -9.94 15.70 -4.17
C PRO A 66 -10.56 17.00 -3.64
N GLU A 67 -11.48 16.87 -2.69
CA GLU A 67 -12.12 17.99 -1.99
C GLU A 67 -11.73 18.04 -0.50
N ASN A 68 -11.09 16.98 -0.01
CA ASN A 68 -10.57 16.88 1.35
C ASN A 68 -9.39 15.87 1.42
N LYS A 69 -8.79 15.73 2.60
CA LYS A 69 -7.63 14.84 2.82
C LYS A 69 -7.95 13.37 2.60
N GLN A 70 -9.16 12.93 2.96
CA GLN A 70 -9.60 11.54 2.77
C GLN A 70 -9.69 11.18 1.29
N ASP A 71 -10.10 12.12 0.43
CA ASP A 71 -10.11 11.90 -1.02
C ASP A 71 -8.69 11.65 -1.55
N ILE A 72 -7.68 12.37 -1.03
CA ILE A 72 -6.28 12.14 -1.40
C ILE A 72 -5.84 10.73 -0.98
N LEU A 73 -6.18 10.30 0.25
CA LEU A 73 -5.89 8.93 0.71
C LEU A 73 -6.56 7.87 -0.19
N ASN A 74 -7.83 8.08 -0.54
CA ASN A 74 -8.59 7.21 -1.42
C ASN A 74 -7.97 7.16 -2.84
N ILE A 75 -7.48 8.29 -3.36
CA ILE A 75 -6.78 8.36 -4.65
C ILE A 75 -5.48 7.55 -4.58
N TYR A 76 -4.62 7.77 -3.57
CA TYR A 76 -3.38 7.01 -3.40
C TYR A 76 -3.65 5.51 -3.30
N TYR A 77 -4.60 5.13 -2.45
CA TYR A 77 -5.01 3.73 -2.30
C TYR A 77 -5.51 3.15 -3.63
N THR A 78 -6.40 3.84 -4.34
CA THR A 78 -6.95 3.34 -5.62
C THR A 78 -5.86 3.17 -6.67
N VAL A 79 -4.93 4.12 -6.77
CA VAL A 79 -3.82 4.05 -7.73
C VAL A 79 -2.92 2.86 -7.40
N VAL A 80 -2.53 2.67 -6.14
CA VAL A 80 -1.72 1.51 -5.73
C VAL A 80 -2.50 0.20 -5.98
N ASN A 81 -3.74 0.12 -5.52
CA ASN A 81 -4.62 -1.04 -5.64
C ASN A 81 -4.92 -1.42 -7.09
N SER A 82 -4.96 -0.47 -8.02
CA SER A 82 -5.14 -0.74 -9.47
C SER A 82 -3.95 -1.41 -10.13
N GLY A 83 -2.77 -1.36 -9.48
CA GLY A 83 -1.54 -1.91 -10.03
C GLY A 83 -0.77 -0.98 -10.95
N LEU A 84 -1.22 0.28 -11.12
CA LEU A 84 -0.51 1.28 -11.91
C LEU A 84 0.86 1.62 -11.30
N GLU A 85 1.80 1.96 -12.16
CA GLU A 85 3.14 2.46 -11.79
C GLU A 85 3.25 3.99 -11.92
N GLU A 86 2.35 4.61 -12.67
CA GLU A 86 2.28 6.06 -12.81
C GLU A 86 0.81 6.50 -12.86
N PHE A 87 0.50 7.61 -12.20
CA PHE A 87 -0.81 8.25 -12.30
C PHE A 87 -0.70 9.75 -12.07
N SER A 88 -1.57 10.54 -12.70
CA SER A 88 -1.60 11.99 -12.47
C SER A 88 -3.01 12.45 -12.16
N PHE A 89 -3.11 13.32 -11.16
CA PHE A 89 -4.34 14.01 -10.77
C PHE A 89 -4.05 15.47 -10.43
N TYR A 90 -5.07 16.25 -10.13
CA TYR A 90 -4.92 17.68 -9.89
C TYR A 90 -5.58 18.13 -8.60
N CYS A 91 -4.92 19.04 -7.90
CA CYS A 91 -5.50 19.84 -6.83
C CYS A 91 -6.18 21.07 -7.44
N ASN A 92 -7.42 21.34 -7.01
CA ASN A 92 -8.13 22.57 -7.38
C ASN A 92 -8.22 23.48 -6.15
N ASP A 93 -7.36 24.52 -6.11
CA ASP A 93 -7.27 25.46 -4.98
C ASP A 93 -8.60 26.18 -4.67
N LYS A 94 -9.51 26.31 -5.65
CA LYS A 94 -10.82 26.94 -5.43
C LYS A 94 -11.78 26.03 -4.65
N LYS A 95 -11.64 24.72 -4.82
CA LYS A 95 -12.46 23.72 -4.13
C LYS A 95 -11.83 23.27 -2.81
N TYR A 96 -10.50 23.14 -2.81
CA TYR A 96 -9.75 22.61 -1.69
C TYR A 96 -8.43 23.38 -1.52
N ALA A 97 -8.48 24.47 -0.76
CA ALA A 97 -7.38 25.43 -0.64
C ALA A 97 -6.09 24.82 -0.04
N THR A 98 -6.18 23.81 0.82
CA THR A 98 -5.01 23.15 1.45
C THR A 98 -4.59 21.85 0.74
N CYS A 99 -5.13 21.57 -0.46
CA CYS A 99 -4.90 20.32 -1.16
C CYS A 99 -3.41 19.98 -1.33
N LEU A 100 -2.59 20.94 -1.78
CA LEU A 100 -1.15 20.73 -1.95
C LEU A 100 -0.42 20.50 -0.61
N ASP A 101 -0.88 21.10 0.48
CA ASP A 101 -0.28 20.90 1.81
C ASP A 101 -0.61 19.50 2.34
N ASP A 102 -1.83 19.02 2.13
CA ASP A 102 -2.23 17.66 2.50
C ASP A 102 -1.56 16.60 1.61
N VAL A 103 -1.38 16.85 0.30
CA VAL A 103 -0.56 16.01 -0.58
C VAL A 103 0.88 15.94 -0.07
N ARG A 104 1.49 17.07 0.29
CA ARG A 104 2.87 17.11 0.84
C ARG A 104 2.98 16.32 2.14
N TYR A 105 1.99 16.46 3.02
CA TYR A 105 1.94 15.70 4.26
C TYR A 105 1.89 14.20 3.99
N ILE A 106 0.97 13.73 3.13
CA ILE A 106 0.84 12.30 2.81
C ILE A 106 2.10 11.78 2.12
N ALA A 107 2.64 12.51 1.14
CA ALA A 107 3.82 12.12 0.38
C ALA A 107 5.09 11.98 1.24
N SER A 108 5.19 12.73 2.34
CA SER A 108 6.32 12.68 3.27
C SER A 108 6.11 11.73 4.45
N ASN A 109 4.86 11.31 4.70
CA ASN A 109 4.51 10.46 5.83
C ASN A 109 4.63 8.96 5.46
N GLN A 110 5.80 8.38 5.75
CA GLN A 110 6.08 6.97 5.47
C GLN A 110 5.14 6.01 6.23
N ILE A 111 4.65 6.40 7.41
CA ILE A 111 3.71 5.59 8.19
C ILE A 111 2.38 5.51 7.45
N THR A 112 1.83 6.65 7.02
CA THR A 112 0.60 6.72 6.20
C THR A 112 0.73 5.88 4.92
N LEU A 113 1.85 6.00 4.21
CA LEU A 113 2.10 5.23 2.97
C LEU A 113 2.22 3.73 3.25
N SER A 114 2.85 3.34 4.36
CA SER A 114 2.93 1.94 4.81
C SER A 114 1.55 1.35 5.12
N HIS A 115 0.68 2.09 5.80
CA HIS A 115 -0.70 1.65 6.04
C HIS A 115 -1.47 1.43 4.73
N ILE A 116 -1.33 2.31 3.73
CA ILE A 116 -1.96 2.12 2.41
C ILE A 116 -1.50 0.79 1.78
N ASN A 117 -0.21 0.48 1.87
CA ASN A 117 0.38 -0.77 1.41
C ASN A 117 -0.23 -2.01 2.08
N ASN A 118 -0.69 -1.89 3.33
CA ASN A 118 -1.25 -3.00 4.09
C ASN A 118 -2.69 -3.39 3.66
N PHE A 119 -3.37 -2.53 2.91
CA PHE A 119 -4.73 -2.79 2.39
C PHE A 119 -4.77 -3.33 0.96
N VAL A 120 -3.66 -3.27 0.21
CA VAL A 120 -3.62 -3.72 -1.19
C VAL A 120 -3.16 -5.18 -1.30
N HIS A 121 -3.43 -5.80 -2.46
CA HIS A 121 -2.87 -7.12 -2.75
C HIS A 121 -1.33 -7.06 -2.71
N PRO A 122 -0.60 -8.06 -2.15
CA PRO A 122 0.86 -8.02 -2.07
C PRO A 122 1.55 -7.68 -3.38
N PHE A 123 1.14 -8.30 -4.50
CA PHE A 123 1.64 -7.98 -5.84
C PHE A 123 1.38 -6.54 -6.35
N ASN A 124 0.46 -5.79 -5.74
CA ASN A 124 0.22 -4.38 -6.04
C ASN A 124 0.95 -3.43 -5.08
N SER A 125 1.51 -3.94 -3.97
CA SER A 125 2.28 -3.17 -3.01
C SER A 125 3.54 -2.55 -3.62
N PHE A 126 4.05 -1.52 -2.96
CA PHE A 126 5.21 -0.74 -3.43
C PHE A 126 6.34 -0.69 -2.41
N SER A 127 7.56 -0.61 -2.92
CA SER A 127 8.77 -0.32 -2.13
C SER A 127 8.99 1.17 -1.99
N HIS A 128 8.52 1.95 -2.97
CA HIS A 128 8.64 3.39 -2.99
C HIS A 128 7.51 4.02 -3.80
N ILE A 129 7.01 5.16 -3.33
CA ILE A 129 6.11 6.03 -4.09
C ILE A 129 6.68 7.44 -4.04
N GLU A 130 6.99 7.97 -5.21
CA GLU A 130 7.41 9.35 -5.39
C GLU A 130 6.19 10.19 -5.80
N THR A 131 5.97 11.29 -5.08
CA THR A 131 4.91 12.25 -5.40
C THR A 131 5.55 13.54 -5.90
N ILE A 132 5.39 13.82 -7.19
CA ILE A 132 5.85 15.04 -7.82
C ILE A 132 4.67 15.99 -7.91
N TYR A 133 4.85 17.23 -7.46
CA TYR A 133 3.83 18.26 -7.53
C TYR A 133 4.42 19.60 -7.98
N ASP A 134 3.62 20.42 -8.64
CA ASP A 134 4.04 21.74 -9.13
C ASP A 134 3.18 22.88 -8.58
N SER A 135 3.58 24.12 -8.87
CA SER A 135 2.89 25.33 -8.39
C SER A 135 1.51 25.56 -9.02
N ILE A 136 1.13 24.78 -10.02
CA ILE A 136 -0.16 24.86 -10.71
C ILE A 136 -1.11 23.73 -10.29
N GLY A 137 -0.73 22.92 -9.28
CA GLY A 137 -1.62 21.93 -8.70
C GLY A 137 -1.62 20.59 -9.42
N ASN A 138 -0.68 20.33 -10.32
CA ASN A 138 -0.54 19.00 -10.93
C ASN A 138 0.17 18.08 -9.93
N ILE A 139 -0.34 16.87 -9.76
CA ILE A 139 0.27 15.84 -8.93
C ILE A 139 0.50 14.60 -9.78
N LYS A 140 1.73 14.09 -9.77
CA LYS A 140 2.15 12.87 -10.44
C LYS A 140 2.69 11.89 -9.41
N LEU A 141 2.08 10.72 -9.35
CA LEU A 141 2.53 9.57 -8.55
C LEU A 141 3.40 8.68 -9.43
N GLN A 142 4.57 8.29 -8.93
CA GLN A 142 5.44 7.28 -9.53
C GLN A 142 5.70 6.18 -8.51
N ILE A 143 5.33 4.94 -8.85
CA ILE A 143 5.27 3.83 -7.91
C ILE A 143 6.25 2.76 -8.34
N LYS A 144 7.21 2.46 -7.48
CA LYS A 144 8.11 1.32 -7.62
C LYS A 144 7.51 0.11 -6.87
N LYS A 145 7.03 -0.88 -7.62
CA LYS A 145 6.44 -2.10 -7.05
C LYS A 145 7.43 -2.90 -6.20
N ASN A 146 6.92 -3.62 -5.20
CA ASN A 146 7.71 -4.59 -4.41
C ASN A 146 8.04 -5.84 -5.22
N TYR A 147 7.15 -6.24 -6.11
CA TYR A 147 7.26 -7.46 -6.88
C TYR A 147 7.50 -7.17 -8.36
N SER A 148 8.49 -7.84 -8.95
CA SER A 148 8.64 -7.87 -10.41
C SER A 148 7.72 -8.92 -11.02
N ASN A 149 7.34 -8.75 -12.29
CA ASN A 149 6.52 -9.74 -13.01
C ASN A 149 7.07 -11.17 -12.93
N LYS A 150 8.41 -11.33 -12.96
CA LYS A 150 9.06 -12.63 -12.81
C LYS A 150 8.79 -13.25 -11.43
N LYS A 151 8.99 -12.47 -10.35
CA LYS A 151 8.71 -12.93 -8.97
C LYS A 151 7.23 -13.29 -8.81
N ILE A 152 6.33 -12.47 -9.34
CA ILE A 152 4.88 -12.71 -9.35
C ILE A 152 4.58 -14.07 -9.98
N THR A 153 5.02 -14.32 -11.21
CA THR A 153 4.77 -15.60 -11.90
C THR A 153 5.35 -16.80 -11.12
N THR A 154 6.55 -16.66 -10.55
CA THR A 154 7.14 -17.71 -9.72
C THR A 154 6.30 -18.02 -8.48
N ILE A 155 5.84 -16.98 -7.77
CA ILE A 155 5.00 -17.14 -6.58
C ILE A 155 3.64 -17.72 -6.96
N GLU A 156 2.99 -17.23 -8.01
CA GLU A 156 1.69 -17.76 -8.47
C GLU A 156 1.78 -19.26 -8.80
N ASN A 157 2.83 -19.68 -9.51
CA ASN A 157 3.04 -21.10 -9.81
C ASN A 157 3.21 -21.93 -8.53
N LYS A 158 3.97 -21.41 -7.55
CA LYS A 158 4.18 -22.10 -6.27
C LYS A 158 2.89 -22.17 -5.44
N VAL A 159 2.11 -21.09 -5.39
CA VAL A 159 0.80 -21.05 -4.72
C VAL A 159 -0.14 -22.08 -5.32
N GLN A 160 -0.23 -22.15 -6.66
CA GLN A 160 -1.07 -23.14 -7.34
C GLN A 160 -0.60 -24.59 -7.10
N GLU A 161 0.71 -24.84 -7.09
CA GLU A 161 1.28 -26.15 -6.72
C GLU A 161 0.82 -26.58 -5.32
N ILE A 162 0.97 -25.69 -4.32
CA ILE A 162 0.60 -25.96 -2.92
C ILE A 162 -0.91 -26.17 -2.79
N MET A 163 -1.72 -25.31 -3.41
CA MET A 163 -3.18 -25.43 -3.39
C MET A 163 -3.64 -26.77 -3.99
N ASN A 164 -3.09 -27.17 -5.13
CA ASN A 164 -3.43 -28.44 -5.77
C ASN A 164 -3.02 -29.67 -4.96
N GLN A 165 -1.95 -29.57 -4.17
CA GLN A 165 -1.48 -30.66 -3.31
C GLN A 165 -2.29 -30.77 -2.01
N LEU A 166 -2.61 -29.64 -1.37
CA LEU A 166 -3.04 -29.62 0.03
C LEU A 166 -4.51 -29.23 0.22
N ILE A 167 -5.10 -28.49 -0.73
CA ILE A 167 -6.43 -27.91 -0.59
C ILE A 167 -7.44 -28.69 -1.40
N LYS A 168 -8.58 -29.02 -0.78
CA LYS A 168 -9.74 -29.65 -1.42
C LYS A 168 -10.93 -28.71 -1.38
N ASP A 169 -11.79 -28.81 -2.39
CA ASP A 169 -12.92 -27.90 -2.57
C ASP A 169 -13.92 -27.94 -1.41
N ASP A 170 -14.09 -29.10 -0.77
CA ASP A 170 -15.03 -29.35 0.33
C ASP A 170 -14.52 -28.92 1.72
N MET A 171 -13.26 -28.46 1.82
CA MET A 171 -12.72 -27.95 3.08
C MET A 171 -13.35 -26.60 3.45
N ASN A 172 -13.69 -26.44 4.73
CA ASN A 172 -14.08 -25.14 5.26
C ASN A 172 -12.88 -24.17 5.32
N ASN A 173 -13.18 -22.87 5.42
CA ASN A 173 -12.16 -21.81 5.39
C ASN A 173 -11.11 -21.97 6.49
N GLU A 174 -11.52 -22.26 7.72
CA GLU A 174 -10.61 -22.45 8.87
C GLU A 174 -9.61 -23.58 8.63
N THR A 175 -10.06 -24.70 8.04
CA THR A 175 -9.20 -25.83 7.67
C THR A 175 -8.21 -25.42 6.58
N LYS A 176 -8.66 -24.69 5.55
CA LYS A 176 -7.78 -24.19 4.49
C LYS A 176 -6.72 -23.24 5.05
N ILE A 177 -7.13 -22.33 5.93
CA ILE A 177 -6.24 -21.38 6.63
C ILE A 177 -5.18 -22.15 7.41
N LYS A 178 -5.59 -23.12 8.24
CA LYS A 178 -4.68 -23.92 9.05
C LYS A 178 -3.67 -24.70 8.21
N ILE A 179 -4.11 -25.34 7.13
CA ILE A 179 -3.22 -26.10 6.24
C ILE A 179 -2.14 -25.19 5.63
N ILE A 180 -2.51 -23.99 5.20
CA ILE A 180 -1.55 -23.05 4.62
C ILE A 180 -0.65 -22.44 5.68
N HIS A 181 -1.18 -22.07 6.84
CA HIS A 181 -0.42 -21.63 8.01
C HIS A 181 0.70 -22.63 8.33
N ASP A 182 0.33 -23.90 8.51
CA ASP A 182 1.27 -24.95 8.85
C ASP A 182 2.28 -25.20 7.73
N TYR A 183 1.84 -25.12 6.47
CA TYR A 183 2.75 -25.28 5.33
C TYR A 183 3.82 -24.19 5.30
N ILE A 184 3.42 -22.91 5.45
CA ILE A 184 4.36 -21.79 5.39
C ILE A 184 5.39 -21.92 6.52
N ILE A 185 4.96 -22.13 7.76
CA ILE A 185 5.86 -22.25 8.92
C ILE A 185 6.81 -23.44 8.75
N ASN A 186 6.29 -24.63 8.41
CA ASN A 186 7.14 -25.82 8.27
C ASN A 186 8.13 -25.78 7.07
N ASN A 187 7.97 -24.82 6.15
CA ASN A 187 8.86 -24.66 4.99
C ASN A 187 9.66 -23.34 5.03
N THR A 188 9.58 -22.59 6.13
CA THR A 188 10.25 -21.31 6.29
C THR A 188 11.04 -21.31 7.60
N ARG A 189 12.10 -20.52 7.65
CA ARG A 189 12.79 -20.17 8.89
C ARG A 189 12.87 -18.66 9.04
N TYR A 190 12.75 -18.18 10.27
CA TYR A 190 12.91 -16.76 10.52
C TYR A 190 14.33 -16.26 10.13
N ASP A 191 14.39 -15.16 9.37
CA ASP A 191 15.64 -14.59 8.87
C ASP A 191 16.34 -13.69 9.91
N ASN A 192 16.92 -14.33 10.94
CA ASN A 192 17.68 -13.64 12.00
C ASN A 192 18.87 -12.81 11.46
N ASN A 193 19.46 -13.22 10.33
CA ASN A 193 20.55 -12.45 9.73
C ASN A 193 20.05 -11.11 9.19
N ARG A 194 18.85 -11.10 8.59
CA ARG A 194 18.21 -9.88 8.15
C ARG A 194 17.69 -9.04 9.32
N SER A 195 17.01 -9.67 10.27
CA SER A 195 16.43 -9.01 11.46
C SER A 195 17.51 -8.34 12.32
N ASP A 196 18.52 -9.10 12.75
CA ASP A 196 19.41 -8.67 13.83
C ASP A 196 20.67 -7.97 13.30
N HIS A 197 21.04 -8.26 12.06
CA HIS A 197 22.31 -7.83 11.46
C HIS A 197 22.15 -7.09 10.12
N ASN A 198 20.91 -6.93 9.63
CA ASN A 198 20.60 -6.28 8.35
C ASN A 198 21.31 -6.92 7.13
N ILE A 199 21.70 -8.19 7.22
CA ILE A 199 22.37 -8.92 6.13
C ILE A 199 21.31 -9.33 5.09
N ILE A 200 21.45 -8.83 3.85
CA ILE A 200 20.50 -9.11 2.76
C ILE A 200 20.95 -10.36 2.00
N LYS A 201 20.33 -11.49 2.31
CA LYS A 201 20.58 -12.76 1.62
C LYS A 201 19.35 -13.28 0.87
N TYR A 202 18.17 -13.02 1.42
CA TYR A 202 16.87 -13.46 0.94
C TYR A 202 15.93 -12.26 0.79
N ASP A 203 14.89 -12.42 -0.03
CA ASP A 203 13.76 -11.50 -0.14
C ASP A 203 12.75 -11.76 1.01
N SER A 204 13.25 -11.85 2.25
CA SER A 204 12.53 -12.32 3.43
C SER A 204 11.39 -11.39 3.89
N ASP A 205 11.37 -10.14 3.42
CA ASP A 205 10.29 -9.17 3.64
C ASP A 205 9.14 -9.28 2.63
N THR A 206 9.21 -10.22 1.68
CA THR A 206 8.17 -10.47 0.67
C THR A 206 7.77 -11.95 0.67
N ALA A 207 6.62 -12.29 0.07
CA ALA A 207 6.18 -13.68 -0.07
C ALA A 207 7.18 -14.58 -0.82
N TYR A 208 8.14 -14.00 -1.56
CA TYR A 208 9.19 -14.76 -2.23
C TYR A 208 10.09 -15.50 -1.23
N GLY A 209 10.45 -14.84 -0.13
CA GLY A 209 11.29 -15.43 0.91
C GLY A 209 10.70 -16.72 1.48
N PRO A 210 9.51 -16.68 2.11
CA PRO A 210 8.89 -17.88 2.68
C PRO A 210 8.54 -18.96 1.66
N LEU A 211 8.00 -18.57 0.49
CA LEU A 211 7.47 -19.57 -0.46
C LEU A 211 8.53 -20.20 -1.37
N ILE A 212 9.64 -19.49 -1.62
CA ILE A 212 10.65 -19.91 -2.60
C ILE A 212 12.02 -20.13 -1.96
N GLU A 213 12.45 -19.24 -1.06
CA GLU A 213 13.80 -19.28 -0.49
C GLU A 213 13.88 -19.98 0.86
N GLY A 214 12.73 -20.17 1.52
CA GLY A 214 12.60 -20.80 2.84
C GLY A 214 13.02 -19.90 3.99
N TYR A 215 13.02 -18.57 3.81
CA TYR A 215 13.36 -17.61 4.85
C TYR A 215 12.40 -16.42 4.88
N GLY A 216 11.91 -16.06 6.07
CA GLY A 216 10.87 -15.05 6.24
C GLY A 216 11.14 -14.05 7.36
N LEU A 217 10.62 -12.84 7.17
CA LEU A 217 10.33 -11.84 8.19
C LEU A 217 8.82 -11.58 8.19
N CYS A 218 8.32 -10.82 9.16
CA CYS A 218 6.89 -10.52 9.32
C CYS A 218 6.18 -10.07 8.04
N GLY A 219 6.83 -9.20 7.24
CA GLY A 219 6.32 -8.78 5.93
C GLY A 219 6.18 -9.93 4.93
N GLY A 220 7.15 -10.85 4.90
CA GLY A 220 7.11 -12.01 4.00
C GLY A 220 6.06 -13.05 4.41
N TYR A 221 5.99 -13.37 5.71
CA TYR A 221 4.96 -14.29 6.23
C TYR A 221 3.55 -13.77 5.96
N SER A 222 3.30 -12.49 6.29
CA SER A 222 2.00 -11.87 6.11
C SER A 222 1.60 -11.71 4.64
N ASP A 223 2.55 -11.40 3.75
CA ASP A 223 2.30 -11.37 2.29
C ASP A 223 1.98 -12.77 1.75
N ALA A 224 2.75 -13.78 2.16
CA ALA A 224 2.55 -15.17 1.72
C ALA A 224 1.15 -15.66 2.11
N MET A 225 0.76 -15.49 3.37
CA MET A 225 -0.56 -15.88 3.85
C MET A 225 -1.69 -15.11 3.16
N MET A 226 -1.53 -13.78 3.00
CA MET A 226 -2.51 -12.92 2.32
C MET A 226 -2.80 -13.40 0.89
N ILE A 227 -1.80 -13.85 0.14
CA ILE A 227 -1.99 -14.36 -1.22
C ILE A 227 -2.91 -15.59 -1.22
N PHE A 228 -2.73 -16.54 -0.30
CA PHE A 228 -3.62 -17.70 -0.19
C PHE A 228 -5.04 -17.31 0.24
N LEU A 229 -5.17 -16.44 1.24
CA LEU A 229 -6.47 -15.94 1.71
C LEU A 229 -7.27 -15.29 0.57
N ILE A 230 -6.62 -14.50 -0.28
CA ILE A 230 -7.25 -13.90 -1.45
C ILE A 230 -7.69 -14.98 -2.46
N ASN A 231 -6.87 -16.00 -2.71
CA ASN A 231 -7.24 -17.14 -3.58
C ASN A 231 -8.43 -17.94 -3.02
N PHE A 232 -8.61 -17.97 -1.70
CA PHE A 232 -9.76 -18.60 -1.05
C PHE A 232 -11.02 -17.70 -1.03
N GLY A 233 -10.92 -16.45 -1.52
CA GLY A 233 -12.03 -15.49 -1.47
C GLY A 233 -12.32 -14.99 -0.04
N ILE A 234 -11.35 -15.07 0.86
CA ILE A 234 -11.49 -14.65 2.25
C ILE A 234 -11.08 -13.18 2.37
N ASN A 235 -11.98 -12.34 2.89
CA ASN A 235 -11.68 -10.94 3.16
C ASN A 235 -10.58 -10.85 4.22
N ASN A 236 -9.56 -10.05 3.94
CA ASN A 236 -8.41 -9.89 4.81
C ASN A 236 -7.66 -8.58 4.52
N TYR A 237 -6.80 -8.17 5.42
CA TYR A 237 -5.77 -7.16 5.17
C TYR A 237 -4.62 -7.35 6.17
N LYS A 238 -3.55 -6.60 6.02
CA LYS A 238 -2.45 -6.62 7.00
C LYS A 238 -2.66 -5.55 8.06
N ILE A 239 -2.39 -5.87 9.31
CA ILE A 239 -2.29 -4.89 10.40
C ILE A 239 -0.83 -4.73 10.74
N ALA A 240 -0.42 -3.51 11.07
CA ALA A 240 0.93 -3.21 11.50
C ALA A 240 0.95 -2.42 12.80
N SER A 241 1.93 -2.74 13.64
CA SER A 241 2.43 -1.89 14.71
C SER A 241 3.65 -1.09 14.21
N ASP A 242 4.37 -0.44 15.12
CA ASP A 242 5.59 0.30 14.78
C ASP A 242 6.70 -0.58 14.21
N ASN A 243 6.72 -1.87 14.57
CA ASN A 243 7.82 -2.78 14.25
C ASN A 243 7.38 -4.16 13.74
N HIS A 244 6.08 -4.43 13.68
CA HIS A 244 5.56 -5.74 13.32
C HIS A 244 4.36 -5.64 12.36
N VAL A 245 4.14 -6.68 11.56
CA VAL A 245 3.01 -6.77 10.62
C VAL A 245 2.51 -8.20 10.52
N TRP A 246 1.19 -8.37 10.59
CA TRP A 246 0.51 -9.67 10.55
C TRP A 246 -0.82 -9.57 9.80
N ASN A 247 -1.57 -10.66 9.70
CA ASN A 247 -2.84 -10.69 8.97
C ASN A 247 -4.05 -10.49 9.89
N TYR A 248 -5.05 -9.80 9.38
CA TYR A 248 -6.37 -9.72 9.98
C TYR A 248 -7.40 -10.21 8.97
N ILE A 249 -8.19 -11.19 9.38
CA ILE A 249 -8.98 -12.00 8.46
C ILE A 249 -10.43 -12.07 8.89
N TYR A 250 -11.35 -12.04 7.93
CA TYR A 250 -12.77 -12.20 8.19
C TYR A 250 -13.18 -13.65 7.95
N ASN A 251 -13.54 -14.35 9.01
CA ASN A 251 -13.93 -15.76 8.99
C ASN A 251 -15.15 -15.96 9.89
N ASN A 252 -16.09 -16.84 9.54
CA ASN A 252 -17.26 -17.15 10.38
C ASN A 252 -18.05 -15.93 10.93
N ASN A 253 -18.16 -14.87 10.14
CA ASN A 253 -18.82 -13.59 10.48
C ASN A 253 -18.14 -12.73 11.55
N ASP A 254 -16.86 -12.96 11.82
CA ASP A 254 -16.06 -12.13 12.71
C ASP A 254 -14.64 -11.93 12.15
N TRP A 255 -13.92 -10.97 12.73
CA TRP A 255 -12.54 -10.70 12.37
C TRP A 255 -11.56 -11.29 13.39
N TYR A 256 -10.48 -11.89 12.88
CA TYR A 256 -9.48 -12.59 13.68
C TYR A 256 -8.07 -12.16 13.31
N HIS A 257 -7.20 -12.10 14.31
CA HIS A 257 -5.76 -11.93 14.14
C HIS A 257 -5.12 -13.28 13.78
N LEU A 258 -4.23 -13.25 12.81
CA LEU A 258 -3.45 -14.39 12.35
C LEU A 258 -2.00 -13.96 12.16
N ASP A 259 -1.08 -14.48 12.97
CA ASP A 259 0.34 -14.16 12.87
C ASP A 259 1.25 -15.38 12.84
N LEU A 260 1.68 -15.71 11.62
CA LEU A 260 2.59 -16.80 11.35
C LEU A 260 4.00 -16.56 11.90
N THR A 261 4.40 -15.29 12.09
CA THR A 261 5.76 -14.95 12.54
C THR A 261 5.94 -15.33 14.01
N TRP A 262 4.92 -15.07 14.82
CA TRP A 262 4.95 -15.40 16.25
C TRP A 262 4.54 -16.85 16.53
N ASP A 263 3.91 -17.52 15.56
CA ASP A 263 3.67 -18.96 15.58
C ASP A 263 4.87 -19.80 15.03
N ASP A 264 5.96 -19.15 14.59
CA ASP A 264 7.25 -19.76 14.18
C ASP A 264 8.42 -19.30 15.11
N PRO A 265 8.44 -19.74 16.38
CA PRO A 265 9.42 -19.25 17.34
C PRO A 265 10.83 -19.81 17.10
N ILE A 266 11.83 -18.96 17.27
CA ILE A 266 13.24 -19.38 17.25
C ILE A 266 13.60 -20.04 18.57
N THR A 267 13.82 -21.35 18.54
CA THR A 267 14.24 -22.11 19.72
C THR A 267 15.74 -21.98 20.00
N THR A 268 16.14 -22.09 21.27
CA THR A 268 17.54 -21.97 21.70
C THR A 268 18.48 -23.03 21.11
N ASN A 269 17.94 -24.19 20.73
CA ASN A 269 18.65 -25.31 20.12
C ASN A 269 18.51 -25.34 18.58
N GLY A 270 17.85 -24.35 17.98
CA GLY A 270 17.68 -24.23 16.53
C GLY A 270 16.75 -25.28 15.91
N THR A 271 15.89 -25.91 16.71
CA THR A 271 14.83 -26.80 16.21
C THR A 271 13.66 -25.98 15.70
N ASP A 272 13.16 -26.33 14.53
CA ASP A 272 11.96 -25.72 13.96
C ASP A 272 10.73 -26.16 14.78
N VAL A 273 9.91 -25.20 15.21
CA VAL A 273 8.69 -25.42 16.02
C VAL A 273 7.55 -24.64 15.39
N LEU A 274 6.35 -25.21 15.46
CA LEU A 274 5.12 -24.59 15.01
C LEU A 274 4.18 -24.48 16.21
N GLU A 275 3.74 -23.26 16.51
CA GLU A 275 2.78 -22.93 17.56
C GLU A 275 1.46 -22.41 16.95
N TYR A 276 0.48 -22.11 17.82
CA TYR A 276 -0.84 -21.60 17.43
C TYR A 276 -1.31 -20.51 18.41
N ASN A 277 -0.37 -19.80 19.03
CA ASN A 277 -0.69 -18.77 20.02
C ASN A 277 -1.37 -17.57 19.36
N PHE A 278 -1.09 -17.32 18.08
CA PHE A 278 -1.67 -16.23 17.28
C PHE A 278 -2.47 -16.75 16.09
N PHE A 279 -2.94 -18.00 16.16
CA PHE A 279 -3.76 -18.62 15.13
C PHE A 279 -5.25 -18.30 15.34
N LEU A 280 -5.78 -17.37 14.55
CA LEU A 280 -7.20 -17.00 14.55
C LEU A 280 -7.73 -16.57 15.91
N ILE A 281 -6.97 -15.74 16.61
CA ILE A 281 -7.37 -15.18 17.90
C ILE A 281 -8.21 -13.92 17.71
N THR A 282 -9.16 -13.70 18.59
CA THR A 282 -9.97 -12.48 18.65
C THR A 282 -9.13 -11.28 19.10
N THR A 283 -9.62 -10.06 18.85
CA THR A 283 -8.97 -8.85 19.38
C THR A 283 -8.91 -8.85 20.91
N LEU A 284 -9.90 -9.45 21.60
CA LEU A 284 -9.89 -9.58 23.06
C LEU A 284 -8.75 -10.49 23.53
N GLU A 285 -8.58 -11.66 22.91
CA GLU A 285 -7.48 -12.58 23.23
C GLU A 285 -6.11 -11.94 22.97
N LEU A 286 -5.95 -11.20 21.87
CA LEU A 286 -4.72 -10.47 21.57
C LEU A 286 -4.40 -9.41 22.65
N GLU A 287 -5.42 -8.67 23.10
CA GLU A 287 -5.28 -7.67 24.16
C GLU A 287 -4.93 -8.30 25.52
N GLU A 288 -5.40 -9.51 25.79
CA GLU A 288 -5.06 -10.27 27.01
C GLU A 288 -3.60 -10.76 27.00
N ILE A 289 -3.04 -11.10 25.83
CA ILE A 289 -1.63 -11.49 25.68
C ILE A 289 -0.70 -10.31 26.04
N ASN A 290 -1.02 -9.10 25.59
CA ASN A 290 -0.33 -7.86 25.94
C ASN A 290 1.21 -7.91 25.77
N ASP A 291 1.68 -8.36 24.60
CA ASP A 291 3.11 -8.55 24.30
C ASP A 291 3.87 -7.28 23.86
N ALA A 292 3.20 -6.13 23.84
CA ALA A 292 3.67 -4.84 23.33
C ALA A 292 4.07 -4.80 21.83
N GLN A 293 4.02 -5.92 21.11
CA GLN A 293 4.42 -6.05 19.71
C GLN A 293 3.21 -5.95 18.79
N HIS A 294 2.04 -6.37 19.28
CA HIS A 294 0.76 -6.30 18.60
C HIS A 294 -0.06 -5.04 18.92
N VAL A 295 0.59 -3.92 19.22
CA VAL A 295 -0.07 -2.63 19.48
C VAL A 295 -0.25 -1.87 18.18
N TYR A 296 -1.50 -1.72 17.71
CA TYR A 296 -1.82 -1.07 16.43
C TYR A 296 -2.86 0.05 16.59
N ASP A 297 -2.93 0.93 15.59
CA ASP A 297 -3.92 2.01 15.54
C ASP A 297 -5.28 1.47 15.10
N LYS A 298 -6.22 1.37 16.05
CA LYS A 298 -7.59 0.90 15.81
C LYS A 298 -8.44 1.83 14.94
N ILE A 299 -8.04 3.10 14.76
CA ILE A 299 -8.73 4.04 13.86
C ILE A 299 -8.37 3.68 12.41
N ILE A 300 -7.11 3.31 12.17
CA ILE A 300 -6.64 2.89 10.84
C ILE A 300 -7.19 1.50 10.49
N TYR A 301 -7.16 0.59 11.45
CA TYR A 301 -7.55 -0.82 11.27
C TYR A 301 -8.96 -1.10 11.82
N GLN A 302 -9.89 -0.20 11.52
CA GLN A 302 -11.27 -0.31 11.95
C GLN A 302 -12.06 -1.34 11.10
N GLN A 303 -12.99 -2.03 11.77
CA GLN A 303 -13.97 -2.95 11.21
C GLN A 303 -15.09 -2.21 10.46
#